data_AF-A0A060CD14-F1
#
_entry.id   AF-A0A060CD14-F1
#
_cell.length_a   1.000
_cell.length_b   1.000
_cell.length_c   1.000
_cell.angle_alpha   90.00
_cell.angle_beta   90.00
_cell.angle_gamma   90.00
#
_symmetry.space_group_name_H-M   'P 1'
#
loop_
_entity.id
_entity.type
_entity.pdbx_description
1 polymer ?
#
loop_
_entity_poly.entity_id
_entity_poly.type
_entity_poly.pdbx_seq_one_letter_code
_entity_poly.pdbx_strand_id
1 'polypeptide(L)'
;MKYGIDVSYAQEDFDFNQAVSNGKSFAVVKIGEHDYMDDLFAANINGALDAGMDVGVYYVPRSLDIESMKADAQYFADLIKQNISAELKCGIWL
;
A
#
# COMPACT_ATOMS: atom_id res chain seq x y z
N MET A 1 -0.88 17.01 14.44
CA MET A 1 -1.57 16.37 13.31
C MET A 1 -0.51 15.67 12.46
N LYS A 2 -0.69 14.40 12.09
CA LYS A 2 0.21 13.68 11.18
C LYS A 2 -0.31 13.86 9.74
N TYR A 3 0.59 14.00 8.77
CA TYR A 3 0.25 14.06 7.35
C TYR A 3 0.96 12.92 6.63
N GLY A 4 0.30 12.35 5.63
CA GLY A 4 0.85 11.25 4.85
C GLY A 4 0.55 11.41 3.38
N ILE A 5 0.88 10.36 2.65
CA ILE A 5 0.68 10.19 1.21
C ILE A 5 0.07 8.82 0.95
N ASP A 6 -0.62 8.68 -0.19
CA ASP A 6 -0.86 7.38 -0.81
C ASP A 6 -0.05 7.30 -2.11
N VAL A 7 0.40 6.10 -2.44
CA VAL A 7 1.19 5.85 -3.65
C VAL A 7 0.80 4.52 -4.30
N SER A 8 0.95 4.46 -5.62
CA SER A 8 0.67 3.31 -6.48
C SER A 8 1.63 3.31 -7.68
N TYR A 9 1.36 2.49 -8.69
CA TYR A 9 2.03 2.56 -9.99
C TYR A 9 2.05 3.97 -10.60
N ALA A 10 1.08 4.83 -10.25
CA ALA A 10 0.96 6.17 -10.82
C ALA A 10 2.01 7.19 -10.33
N GLN A 11 2.83 6.83 -9.34
CA GLN A 11 3.91 7.66 -8.79
C GLN A 11 5.27 6.99 -9.05
N GLU A 12 5.62 6.81 -10.33
CA GLU A 12 6.94 6.32 -10.74
C GLU A 12 8.08 7.18 -10.13
N ASP A 13 9.15 6.51 -9.69
CA ASP A 13 10.35 7.13 -9.10
C ASP A 13 10.08 8.14 -7.96
N PHE A 14 9.06 7.88 -7.15
CA PHE A 14 8.67 8.78 -6.05
C PHE A 14 9.79 8.94 -5.00
N ASP A 15 10.16 10.21 -4.71
CA ASP A 15 11.17 10.53 -3.71
C ASP A 15 10.58 10.60 -2.29
N PHE A 16 10.67 9.48 -1.57
CA PHE A 16 10.21 9.39 -0.18
C PHE A 16 11.01 10.28 0.78
N ASN A 17 12.30 10.53 0.53
CA ASN A 17 13.09 11.42 1.39
C ASN A 17 12.62 12.87 1.25
N GLN A 18 12.31 13.31 0.03
CA GLN A 18 11.72 14.62 -0.23
C GLN A 18 10.32 14.74 0.39
N ALA A 19 9.53 13.67 0.41
CA ALA A 19 8.24 13.66 1.11
C ALA A 19 8.42 13.84 2.63
N VAL A 20 9.37 13.12 3.23
CA VAL A 20 9.71 13.27 4.66
C VAL A 20 10.18 14.70 4.96
N SER A 21 11.07 15.28 4.14
CA SER A 21 11.52 16.67 4.33
C SER A 21 10.38 17.69 4.20
N ASN A 22 9.33 17.35 3.42
CA ASN A 22 8.10 18.14 3.29
C ASN A 22 7.07 17.85 4.40
N GLY A 23 7.47 17.14 5.47
CA GLY A 23 6.66 16.92 6.67
C GLY A 23 5.66 15.77 6.55
N LYS A 24 5.85 14.84 5.61
CA LYS A 24 5.06 13.61 5.53
C LYS A 24 5.65 12.56 6.47
N SER A 25 4.81 11.89 7.25
CA SER A 25 5.24 10.95 8.29
C SER A 25 4.77 9.51 8.05
N PHE A 26 3.88 9.29 7.08
CA PHE A 26 3.40 7.96 6.73
C PHE A 26 3.04 7.82 5.25
N ALA A 27 3.03 6.59 4.75
CA ALA A 27 2.58 6.23 3.41
C ALA A 27 1.58 5.06 3.44
N VAL A 28 0.52 5.15 2.64
CA VAL A 28 -0.38 4.01 2.38
C VAL A 28 -0.16 3.54 0.94
N VAL A 29 0.39 2.35 0.77
CA VAL A 29 0.87 1.85 -0.53
C VAL A 29 -0.16 0.90 -1.15
N LYS A 30 -0.50 1.09 -2.43
CA LYS A 30 -1.36 0.16 -3.15
C LYS A 30 -0.65 -1.17 -3.31
N ILE A 31 -1.21 -2.25 -2.77
CA ILE A 31 -0.67 -3.60 -2.99
C ILE A 31 -1.19 -4.22 -4.29
N GLY A 32 -2.41 -3.87 -4.69
CA GLY A 32 -3.05 -4.49 -5.85
C GLY A 32 -4.45 -3.98 -6.11
N GLU A 33 -5.02 -4.50 -7.19
CA GLU A 33 -6.38 -4.23 -7.63
C GLU A 33 -6.92 -5.45 -8.37
N HIS A 34 -8.19 -5.79 -8.13
CA HIS A 34 -8.92 -6.89 -8.77
C HIS A 34 -8.27 -8.29 -8.75
N ASP A 35 -7.35 -8.57 -9.66
CA ASP A 35 -6.68 -9.86 -9.83
C ASP A 35 -5.16 -9.71 -10.03
N TYR A 36 -4.62 -8.50 -9.84
CA TYR A 36 -3.21 -8.21 -10.05
C TYR A 36 -2.60 -7.40 -8.89
N MET A 37 -1.29 -7.57 -8.73
CA MET A 37 -0.46 -6.82 -7.78
C MET A 37 0.00 -5.51 -8.44
N ASP A 38 0.07 -4.43 -7.69
CA ASP A 38 0.56 -3.15 -8.21
C ASP A 38 2.06 -3.25 -8.55
N ASP A 39 2.43 -2.90 -9.78
CA ASP A 39 3.78 -3.08 -10.32
C ASP A 39 4.86 -2.37 -9.49
N LEU A 40 4.51 -1.27 -8.81
CA LEU A 40 5.44 -0.51 -7.97
C LEU A 40 5.28 -0.80 -6.48
N PHE A 41 4.45 -1.76 -6.07
CA PHE A 41 4.23 -2.04 -4.65
C PHE A 41 5.53 -2.25 -3.88
N ALA A 42 6.40 -3.14 -4.38
CA ALA A 42 7.65 -3.50 -3.71
C ALA A 42 8.62 -2.30 -3.63
N ALA A 43 8.72 -1.50 -4.69
CA ALA A 43 9.53 -0.29 -4.69
C ALA A 43 9.00 0.75 -3.69
N ASN A 44 7.69 0.99 -3.72
CA ASN A 44 7.04 2.00 -2.89
C ASN A 44 7.06 1.64 -1.40
N ILE A 45 6.74 0.38 -1.03
CA ILE A 45 6.71 -0.03 0.37
C ILE A 45 8.11 -0.01 0.98
N ASN A 46 9.13 -0.46 0.24
CA ASN A 46 10.52 -0.41 0.70
C ASN A 46 11.04 1.03 0.75
N GLY A 47 10.76 1.86 -0.25
CA GLY A 47 11.15 3.27 -0.26
C GLY A 47 10.58 4.05 0.93
N ALA A 48 9.32 3.82 1.29
CA ALA A 48 8.71 4.42 2.47
C ALA A 48 9.36 3.93 3.78
N LEU A 49 9.58 2.62 3.91
CA LEU A 49 10.23 2.02 5.09
C LEU A 49 11.67 2.51 5.27
N ASP A 50 12.45 2.54 4.19
CA ASP A 50 13.84 2.99 4.19
C ASP A 50 13.97 4.48 4.51
N ALA A 51 12.98 5.30 4.11
CA ALA A 51 12.87 6.70 4.50
C ALA A 51 12.38 6.90 5.96
N GLY A 52 12.09 5.80 6.69
CA GLY A 52 11.67 5.83 8.09
C GLY A 52 10.20 6.21 8.31
N MET A 53 9.35 6.09 7.29
CA MET A 53 7.91 6.38 7.39
C MET A 53 7.15 5.22 8.04
N ASP A 54 6.08 5.53 8.78
CA ASP A 54 5.07 4.53 9.11
C ASP A 54 4.37 4.09 7.81
N VAL A 55 4.03 2.81 7.66
CA VAL A 55 3.39 2.29 6.44
C VAL A 55 2.06 1.60 6.69
N GLY A 56 1.19 1.66 5.70
CA GLY A 56 -0.04 0.86 5.57
C GLY A 56 -0.20 0.43 4.12
N VAL A 57 -1.21 -0.39 3.85
CA VAL A 57 -1.51 -0.82 2.47
C VAL A 57 -2.97 -0.70 2.14
N TYR A 58 -3.25 -0.47 0.86
CA TYR A 58 -4.61 -0.51 0.33
C TYR A 58 -4.75 -1.43 -0.88
N TYR A 59 -5.97 -1.91 -1.09
CA TYR A 59 -6.36 -2.75 -2.20
C TYR A 59 -7.63 -2.22 -2.85
N VAL A 60 -7.76 -2.33 -4.17
CA VAL A 60 -8.96 -1.87 -4.89
C VAL A 60 -9.75 -3.07 -5.41
N PRO A 61 -10.87 -3.47 -4.77
CA PRO A 61 -11.73 -4.51 -5.30
C PRO A 61 -12.51 -4.03 -6.53
N ARG A 62 -12.94 -4.95 -7.39
CA ARG A 62 -13.85 -4.66 -8.52
C ARG A 62 -15.12 -5.51 -8.50
N SER A 63 -15.25 -6.38 -7.51
CA SER A 63 -16.42 -7.24 -7.32
C SER A 63 -17.67 -6.45 -6.94
N LEU A 64 -18.82 -6.86 -7.49
CA LEU A 64 -20.13 -6.23 -7.24
C LEU A 64 -21.11 -7.14 -6.49
N ASP A 65 -20.78 -8.41 -6.33
CA ASP A 65 -21.54 -9.39 -5.57
C ASP A 65 -20.78 -9.87 -4.34
N ILE A 66 -21.52 -10.40 -3.36
CA ILE A 66 -20.99 -10.75 -2.04
C ILE A 66 -19.93 -11.86 -2.14
N GLU A 67 -20.10 -12.85 -3.01
CA GLU A 67 -19.17 -13.98 -3.09
C GLU A 67 -17.85 -13.54 -3.70
N SER A 68 -17.90 -12.73 -4.77
CA SER A 68 -16.70 -12.16 -5.38
C SER A 68 -16.00 -11.15 -4.45
N MET A 69 -16.74 -10.36 -3.66
CA MET A 69 -16.13 -9.46 -2.66
C MET A 69 -15.39 -10.23 -1.55
N LYS A 70 -15.88 -11.41 -1.15
CA LYS A 70 -15.15 -12.28 -0.22
C LYS A 70 -13.86 -12.81 -0.86
N ALA A 71 -13.90 -13.15 -2.15
CA ALA A 71 -12.71 -13.57 -2.89
C ALA A 71 -11.67 -12.44 -3.00
N ASP A 72 -12.10 -11.21 -3.31
CA ASP A 72 -11.22 -10.03 -3.33
C ASP A 72 -10.55 -9.80 -1.96
N ALA A 73 -11.31 -9.87 -0.87
CA ALA A 73 -10.78 -9.70 0.48
C ALA A 73 -9.78 -10.81 0.86
N GLN A 74 -10.04 -12.05 0.43
CA GLN A 74 -9.14 -13.18 0.65
C GLN A 74 -7.85 -13.01 -0.14
N TYR A 75 -7.94 -12.62 -1.42
CA TYR A 75 -6.78 -12.35 -2.25
C TYR A 75 -5.91 -11.24 -1.67
N PHE A 76 -6.53 -10.14 -1.20
CA PHE A 76 -5.80 -9.07 -0.51
C PHE A 76 -5.06 -9.58 0.74
N ALA A 77 -5.73 -10.36 1.59
CA ALA A 77 -5.11 -10.94 2.78
C ALA A 77 -3.91 -11.85 2.42
N ASP A 78 -4.00 -12.59 1.32
CA ASP A 78 -2.93 -13.45 0.85
C ASP A 78 -1.76 -12.67 0.26
N LEU A 79 -2.02 -11.58 -0.48
CA LEU A 79 -0.98 -10.66 -0.94
C LEU A 79 -0.19 -10.07 0.24
N ILE A 80 -0.87 -9.64 1.30
CA ILE A 80 -0.21 -9.11 2.52
C ILE A 80 0.71 -10.17 3.12
N LYS A 81 0.21 -11.39 3.35
CA LYS A 81 0.99 -12.48 3.97
C LYS A 81 2.20 -12.88 3.15
N GLN A 82 2.08 -12.84 1.81
CA GLN A 82 3.14 -13.28 0.91
C GLN A 82 4.22 -12.22 0.68
N ASN A 83 3.84 -10.93 0.73
CA ASN A 83 4.71 -9.84 0.28
C ASN A 83 5.12 -8.86 1.37
N ILE A 84 4.60 -8.99 2.60
CA ILE A 84 4.88 -8.04 3.69
C ILE A 84 5.28 -8.77 4.96
N SER A 85 6.47 -8.45 5.46
CA SER A 85 6.94 -8.83 6.79
C SER A 85 6.99 -7.66 7.78
N ALA A 86 6.84 -6.43 7.30
CA ALA A 86 6.86 -5.23 8.12
C ALA A 86 5.54 -5.02 8.90
N GLU A 87 5.61 -4.34 10.04
CA GLU A 87 4.43 -3.92 10.79
C GLU A 87 3.69 -2.79 10.04
N LEU A 88 2.41 -3.02 9.74
CA LEU A 88 1.55 -2.05 9.05
C LEU A 88 0.92 -1.06 10.05
N LYS A 89 1.72 -0.13 10.56
CA LYS A 89 1.32 0.87 11.57
C LYS A 89 0.21 1.83 11.10
N CYS A 90 0.01 1.97 9.78
CA CYS A 90 -1.07 2.77 9.20
C CYS A 90 -2.28 1.92 8.77
N GLY A 91 -2.26 0.62 9.06
CA GLY A 91 -3.39 -0.28 8.86
C GLY A 91 -3.50 -0.88 7.45
N ILE A 92 -4.62 -1.58 7.26
CA ILE A 92 -4.99 -2.32 6.05
C ILE A 92 -6.32 -1.74 5.55
N TRP A 93 -6.36 -1.32 4.30
CA TRP A 93 -7.46 -0.54 3.71
C TRP A 93 -8.02 -1.32 2.52
N LEU A 94 -9.31 -1.66 2.57
CA LEU A 94 -10.02 -2.39 1.50
C LEU A 94 -11.15 -1.53 0.95
#